data_AF-A0A8B4UF56-F1
#
_entry.id   AF-A0A8B4UF56-F1
#
_cell.length_a   1.000
_cell.length_b   1.000
_cell.length_c   1.000
_cell.angle_alpha   90.00
_cell.angle_beta   90.00
_cell.angle_gamma   90.00
#
_symmetry.space_group_name_H-M   'P 1'
#
loop_
_entity.id
_entity.type
_entity.pdbx_description
1 polymer ?
#
loop_
_entity_poly.entity_id
_entity_poly.type
_entity_poly.pdbx_seq_one_letter_code
_entity_poly.pdbx_strand_id
1 'polypeptide(L)'
;MTKPTITREHLEEWVAQFDVDGGCDATDRQLEALIRQSLAAMDSEPVAYIFKHPAGRLFWSLTDESNKGHDDVMPVYARPQPAPEEWTIADAVKFCKETGRQDAGSAMDAWNACRAAMLHAGNSPAKNGVAPAQSGNSPAIPDGYVLVPKEARKEILDEFDSIIDYGAEDSVDAWHRLLAAATQEVKP
;
A
#
# COMPACT_ATOMS: atom_id res chain seq x y z
N MET A 1 18.02 -3.93 -26.13
CA MET A 1 17.68 -5.24 -25.55
C MET A 1 16.36 -5.10 -24.82
N THR A 2 15.29 -5.67 -25.36
CA THR A 2 14.01 -5.81 -24.65
C THR A 2 14.21 -6.85 -23.54
N LYS A 3 13.96 -6.47 -22.29
CA LYS A 3 13.95 -7.44 -21.17
C LYS A 3 12.80 -8.42 -21.43
N PRO A 4 13.02 -9.74 -21.35
CA PRO A 4 11.92 -10.70 -21.45
C PRO A 4 10.93 -10.46 -20.31
N THR A 5 9.65 -10.37 -20.66
CA THR A 5 8.56 -10.28 -19.68
C THR A 5 8.28 -11.70 -19.20
N ILE A 6 8.51 -11.97 -17.92
CA ILE A 6 8.17 -13.25 -17.31
C ILE A 6 6.65 -13.26 -17.08
N THR A 7 5.96 -14.24 -17.65
CA THR A 7 4.51 -14.44 -17.51
C THR A 7 4.21 -15.57 -16.52
N ARG A 8 2.93 -15.72 -16.13
CA ARG A 8 2.50 -16.81 -15.25
C ARG A 8 2.88 -18.18 -15.83
N GLU A 9 2.63 -18.38 -17.12
CA GLU A 9 2.88 -19.65 -17.81
C GLU A 9 4.37 -20.02 -17.76
N HIS A 10 5.26 -19.04 -17.92
CA HIS A 10 6.70 -19.26 -17.77
C HIS A 10 7.06 -19.73 -16.36
N LEU A 11 6.44 -19.13 -15.32
CA LEU A 11 6.70 -19.53 -13.93
C LEU A 11 6.16 -20.93 -13.63
N GLU A 12 4.95 -21.26 -14.11
CA GLU A 12 4.34 -22.59 -13.95
C GLU A 12 5.18 -23.67 -14.66
N GLU A 13 5.66 -23.39 -15.87
CA GLU A 13 6.53 -24.28 -16.63
C GLU A 13 7.86 -24.52 -15.89
N TRP A 14 8.50 -23.46 -15.36
CA TRP A 14 9.74 -23.60 -14.62
C TRP A 14 9.57 -24.39 -13.33
N VAL A 15 8.46 -24.20 -12.59
CA VAL A 15 8.15 -25.04 -11.42
C VAL A 15 8.02 -26.51 -11.82
N ALA A 16 7.29 -26.79 -12.90
CA ALA A 16 7.12 -28.16 -13.38
C ALA A 16 8.46 -28.82 -13.76
N GLN A 17 9.41 -28.06 -14.31
CA GLN A 17 10.76 -28.55 -14.60
C GLN A 17 11.53 -28.89 -13.31
N PHE A 18 11.46 -28.06 -12.28
CA PHE A 18 12.09 -28.36 -10.99
C PHE A 18 11.48 -29.58 -10.30
N ASP A 19 10.17 -29.78 -10.40
CA ASP A 19 9.48 -30.97 -9.84
C ASP A 19 9.95 -32.27 -10.52
N VAL A 20 10.37 -32.22 -11.78
CA VAL A 20 10.90 -33.37 -12.55
C VAL A 20 12.38 -33.62 -12.24
N ASP A 21 13.19 -32.56 -12.17
CA ASP A 21 14.64 -32.67 -12.01
C ASP A 21 15.09 -32.73 -10.53
N GLY A 22 14.19 -32.44 -9.59
CA GLY A 22 14.40 -32.61 -8.14
C GLY A 22 15.29 -31.57 -7.46
N GLY A 23 15.68 -30.51 -8.17
CA GLY A 23 16.58 -29.45 -7.69
C GLY A 23 17.99 -29.97 -7.39
N CYS A 24 18.93 -29.72 -8.31
CA CYS A 24 20.26 -30.34 -8.29
C CYS A 24 21.16 -29.75 -7.19
N ASP A 25 20.96 -28.47 -6.83
CA ASP A 25 21.74 -27.80 -5.79
C ASP A 25 20.94 -26.79 -4.93
N ALA A 26 21.62 -26.12 -3.99
CA ALA A 26 21.00 -25.14 -3.10
C ALA A 26 20.54 -23.86 -3.84
N THR A 27 21.16 -23.54 -4.98
CA THR A 27 20.79 -22.42 -5.84
C THR A 27 19.47 -22.71 -6.53
N ASP A 28 19.30 -23.94 -7.05
CA ASP A 28 18.06 -24.40 -7.66
C ASP A 28 16.89 -24.32 -6.68
N ARG A 29 17.09 -24.73 -5.43
CA ARG A 29 16.04 -24.64 -4.39
C ARG A 29 15.67 -23.21 -4.03
N GLN A 30 16.65 -22.30 -4.00
CA GLN A 30 16.39 -20.88 -3.77
C GLN A 30 15.63 -20.25 -4.95
N LEU A 31 16.00 -20.62 -6.17
CA LEU A 31 15.33 -20.16 -7.39
C LEU A 31 13.91 -20.70 -7.47
N GLU A 32 13.69 -21.98 -7.19
CA GLU A 32 12.37 -22.61 -7.11
C GLU A 32 11.48 -21.92 -6.06
N ALA A 33 12.02 -21.66 -4.85
CA ALA A 33 11.29 -20.95 -3.80
C ALA A 33 10.87 -19.54 -4.24
N LEU A 34 11.75 -18.83 -4.95
CA LEU A 34 11.46 -17.49 -5.48
C LEU A 34 10.37 -17.54 -6.56
N ILE A 35 10.42 -18.53 -7.45
CA ILE A 35 9.41 -18.73 -8.51
C ILE A 35 8.05 -19.05 -7.88
N ARG A 36 8.00 -19.98 -6.92
CA ARG A 36 6.77 -20.31 -6.19
C ARG A 36 6.22 -19.13 -5.39
N GLN A 37 7.09 -18.33 -4.76
CA GLN A 37 6.69 -17.10 -4.09
C GLN A 37 6.13 -16.07 -5.08
N SER A 38 6.70 -16.00 -6.29
CA SER A 38 6.20 -15.12 -7.35
C SER A 38 4.81 -15.55 -7.79
N LEU A 39 4.58 -16.84 -8.05
CA LEU A 39 3.25 -17.40 -8.34
C LEU A 39 2.24 -17.10 -7.22
N ALA A 40 2.62 -17.37 -5.96
CA ALA A 40 1.77 -17.08 -4.80
C ALA A 40 1.48 -15.58 -4.59
N ALA A 41 2.30 -14.68 -5.15
CA ALA A 41 2.01 -13.25 -5.17
C ALA A 41 1.02 -12.91 -6.30
N MET A 42 1.07 -13.59 -7.45
CA MET A 42 0.10 -13.42 -8.54
C MET A 42 -1.29 -13.95 -8.17
N ASP A 43 -1.37 -14.96 -7.28
CA ASP A 43 -2.62 -15.55 -6.79
C ASP A 43 -3.12 -14.95 -5.48
N SER A 44 -2.49 -13.88 -4.98
CA SER A 44 -2.87 -13.34 -3.68
C SER A 44 -4.23 -12.64 -3.75
N GLU A 45 -5.12 -13.00 -2.83
CA GLU A 45 -6.35 -12.23 -2.61
C GLU A 45 -6.04 -10.87 -1.98
N PRO A 46 -6.84 -9.84 -2.28
CA PRO A 46 -6.72 -8.55 -1.62
C PRO A 46 -7.03 -8.67 -0.13
N VAL A 47 -6.24 -7.98 0.71
CA VAL A 47 -6.44 -7.93 2.16
C VAL A 47 -7.34 -6.78 2.61
N ALA A 48 -7.58 -5.82 1.72
CA ALA A 48 -8.52 -4.72 1.93
C ALA A 48 -8.88 -4.09 0.58
N TYR A 49 -9.84 -3.16 0.61
CA TYR A 49 -10.22 -2.34 -0.53
C TYR A 49 -10.19 -0.87 -0.15
N ILE A 50 -9.78 -0.03 -1.10
CA ILE A 50 -9.74 1.42 -0.95
C ILE A 50 -10.78 2.00 -1.90
N PHE A 51 -11.74 2.75 -1.37
CA PHE A 51 -12.69 3.52 -2.18
C PHE A 51 -12.11 4.89 -2.53
N LYS A 52 -12.18 5.26 -3.81
CA LYS A 52 -11.84 6.57 -4.36
C LYS A 52 -13.12 7.27 -4.77
N HIS A 53 -13.48 8.35 -4.11
CA HIS A 53 -14.73 9.00 -4.45
C HIS A 53 -14.69 9.74 -5.80
N PRO A 54 -15.82 9.75 -6.55
CA PRO A 54 -15.94 10.41 -7.85
C PRO A 54 -15.50 11.88 -7.87
N ALA A 55 -15.66 12.59 -6.75
CA ALA A 55 -15.26 13.99 -6.63
C ALA A 55 -13.73 14.23 -6.58
N GLY A 56 -12.90 13.18 -6.60
CA GLY A 56 -11.44 13.27 -6.75
C GLY A 56 -10.69 13.97 -5.60
N ARG A 57 -11.39 14.38 -4.53
CA ARG A 57 -10.77 14.92 -3.33
C ARG A 57 -10.23 13.79 -2.46
N LEU A 58 -9.16 14.08 -1.73
CA LEU A 58 -8.39 13.18 -0.86
C LEU A 58 -9.22 12.55 0.26
N PHE A 59 -10.14 11.67 -0.09
CA PHE A 59 -10.75 10.78 0.87
C PHE A 59 -10.69 9.36 0.34
N TRP A 60 -9.96 8.57 1.10
CA TRP A 60 -9.78 7.15 0.91
C TRP A 60 -10.34 6.51 2.17
N SER A 61 -11.32 5.62 2.01
CA SER A 61 -11.84 4.81 3.11
C SER A 61 -11.54 3.35 2.84
N LEU A 62 -11.11 2.64 3.89
CA LEU A 62 -11.11 1.18 3.86
C LEU A 62 -12.55 0.72 3.72
N THR A 63 -12.79 -0.14 2.73
CA THR A 63 -14.08 -0.79 2.51
C THR A 63 -13.92 -2.29 2.60
N ASP A 64 -15.01 -2.97 2.96
CA ASP A 64 -15.08 -4.43 2.96
C ASP A 64 -15.29 -4.99 1.54
N GLU A 65 -15.42 -6.31 1.46
CA GLU A 65 -15.64 -7.05 0.21
C GLU A 65 -16.97 -6.71 -0.49
N SER A 66 -17.93 -6.06 0.17
CA SER A 66 -19.25 -5.80 -0.42
C SER A 66 -19.19 -4.84 -1.61
N ASN A 67 -18.11 -4.06 -1.72
CA ASN A 67 -17.88 -3.09 -2.78
C ASN A 67 -16.87 -3.58 -3.83
N LYS A 68 -16.54 -4.88 -3.83
CA LYS A 68 -15.69 -5.49 -4.86
C LYS A 68 -16.29 -5.30 -6.26
N GLY A 69 -15.45 -4.89 -7.22
CA GLY A 69 -15.82 -4.80 -8.64
C GLY A 69 -16.43 -3.46 -9.06
N HIS A 70 -16.55 -2.49 -8.16
CA HIS A 70 -16.91 -1.12 -8.52
C HIS A 70 -15.70 -0.36 -9.10
N ASP A 71 -15.93 0.47 -10.12
CA ASP A 71 -14.89 1.22 -10.85
C ASP A 71 -14.06 2.15 -9.94
N ASP A 72 -14.66 2.61 -8.85
CA ASP A 72 -14.07 3.52 -7.87
C ASP A 72 -13.37 2.80 -6.71
N VAL A 73 -13.27 1.47 -6.75
CA VAL A 73 -12.71 0.66 -5.67
C VAL A 73 -11.43 -0.03 -6.12
N MET A 74 -10.35 0.21 -5.39
CA MET A 74 -9.03 -0.36 -5.66
C MET A 74 -8.68 -1.44 -4.63
N PRO A 75 -8.31 -2.67 -5.06
CA PRO A 75 -7.84 -3.70 -4.14
C PRO A 75 -6.48 -3.35 -3.54
N VAL A 76 -6.29 -3.69 -2.27
CA VAL A 76 -5.02 -3.59 -1.54
C VAL A 76 -4.51 -5.00 -1.29
N TYR A 77 -3.28 -5.27 -1.70
CA TYR A 77 -2.64 -6.58 -1.54
C TYR A 77 -1.55 -6.51 -0.48
N ALA A 78 -1.40 -7.58 0.30
CA ALA A 78 -0.32 -7.70 1.28
C ALA A 78 1.08 -7.76 0.62
N ARG A 79 1.14 -8.11 -0.66
CA ARG A 79 2.36 -8.19 -1.45
C ARG A 79 2.24 -7.37 -2.73
N PRO A 80 3.33 -6.75 -3.21
CA PRO A 80 3.35 -6.11 -4.51
C PRO A 80 2.86 -7.08 -5.59
N GLN A 81 1.93 -6.61 -6.41
CA GLN A 81 1.42 -7.38 -7.54
C GLN A 81 2.38 -7.27 -8.72
N PRO A 82 2.47 -8.31 -9.58
CA PRO A 82 3.20 -8.20 -10.83
C PRO A 82 2.67 -7.02 -11.66
N ALA A 83 3.54 -6.41 -12.47
CA ALA A 83 3.09 -5.43 -13.44
C ALA A 83 2.08 -6.09 -14.39
N PRO A 84 1.02 -5.37 -14.79
CA PRO A 84 0.04 -5.91 -15.73
C PRO A 84 0.68 -6.32 -17.06
N GLU A 85 -0.02 -7.20 -17.79
CA GLU A 85 0.39 -7.61 -19.13
C GLU A 85 0.33 -6.45 -20.13
N GLU A 86 1.15 -6.53 -21.17
CA GLU A 86 1.13 -5.55 -22.25
C GLU A 86 -0.15 -5.71 -23.06
N TRP A 87 -0.88 -4.62 -23.28
CA TRP A 87 -2.06 -4.67 -24.14
C TRP A 87 -1.65 -4.67 -25.60
N THR A 88 -2.25 -5.59 -26.35
CA THR A 88 -2.29 -5.52 -27.80
C THR A 88 -3.41 -4.57 -28.25
N ILE A 89 -3.40 -4.22 -29.53
CA ILE A 89 -4.49 -3.43 -30.11
C ILE A 89 -5.84 -4.17 -30.00
N ALA A 90 -5.83 -5.52 -30.00
CA ALA A 90 -7.04 -6.31 -29.86
C ALA A 90 -7.64 -6.19 -28.45
N ASP A 91 -6.80 -6.18 -27.42
CA ASP A 91 -7.21 -5.99 -26.03
C ASP A 91 -7.81 -4.60 -25.83
N ALA A 92 -7.16 -3.59 -26.39
CA ALA A 92 -7.65 -2.22 -26.33
C ALA A 92 -8.97 -2.04 -27.10
N VAL A 93 -9.14 -2.70 -28.26
CA VAL A 93 -10.41 -2.71 -28.99
C VAL A 93 -11.52 -3.38 -28.19
N LYS A 94 -11.23 -4.49 -27.51
CA LYS A 94 -12.19 -5.17 -26.63
C LYS A 94 -12.60 -4.25 -25.48
N PHE A 95 -11.64 -3.65 -24.80
CA PHE A 95 -11.88 -2.70 -23.72
C PHE A 95 -12.72 -1.50 -24.16
N CYS A 96 -12.41 -0.92 -25.33
CA CYS A 96 -13.17 0.18 -25.91
C CYS A 96 -14.62 -0.18 -26.20
N LYS A 97 -14.89 -1.41 -26.68
CA LYS A 97 -16.26 -1.90 -26.91
C LYS A 97 -17.05 -2.05 -25.61
N GLU A 98 -16.40 -2.52 -24.56
CA GLU A 98 -17.03 -2.75 -23.24
C GLU A 98 -17.29 -1.43 -22.50
N THR A 99 -16.39 -0.46 -22.62
CA THR A 99 -16.44 0.81 -21.89
C THR A 99 -17.02 1.99 -22.70
N GLY A 100 -17.30 1.79 -23.99
CA GLY A 100 -17.77 2.84 -24.89
C GLY A 100 -16.69 3.87 -25.29
N ARG A 101 -15.40 3.59 -25.03
CA ARG A 101 -14.30 4.46 -25.48
C ARG A 101 -14.09 4.35 -26.99
N GLN A 102 -13.75 5.46 -27.63
CA GLN A 102 -13.68 5.53 -29.10
C GLN A 102 -12.29 5.25 -29.68
N ASP A 103 -11.22 5.44 -28.90
CA ASP A 103 -9.84 5.34 -29.40
C ASP A 103 -9.07 4.22 -28.68
N ALA A 104 -9.00 3.07 -29.35
CA ALA A 104 -8.24 1.91 -28.88
C ALA A 104 -6.72 2.15 -28.91
N GLY A 105 -6.21 2.97 -29.84
CA GLY A 105 -4.79 3.29 -29.90
C GLY A 105 -4.35 4.07 -28.66
N SER A 106 -5.06 5.15 -28.35
CA SER A 106 -4.79 5.95 -27.14
C SER A 106 -4.97 5.14 -25.84
N ALA A 107 -5.96 4.22 -25.80
CA ALA A 107 -6.15 3.35 -24.63
C ALA A 107 -4.99 2.37 -24.44
N MET A 108 -4.51 1.76 -25.53
CA MET A 108 -3.35 0.87 -25.53
C MET A 108 -2.08 1.61 -25.10
N ASP A 109 -1.82 2.79 -25.67
CA ASP A 109 -0.64 3.60 -25.35
C ASP A 109 -0.64 4.02 -23.88
N ALA A 110 -1.79 4.45 -23.35
CA ALA A 110 -1.91 4.82 -21.94
C ALA A 110 -1.68 3.61 -21.00
N TRP A 111 -2.24 2.45 -21.34
CA TRP A 111 -2.04 1.22 -20.56
C TRP A 111 -0.57 0.78 -20.56
N ASN A 112 0.05 0.72 -21.74
CA ASN A 112 1.43 0.28 -21.90
C ASN A 112 2.43 1.29 -21.29
N ALA A 113 2.12 2.59 -21.29
CA ALA A 113 2.89 3.60 -20.57
C ALA A 113 2.80 3.41 -19.04
N CYS A 114 1.60 3.14 -18.51
CA CYS A 114 1.41 2.84 -17.09
C CYS A 114 2.19 1.59 -16.67
N ARG A 115 2.07 0.51 -17.45
CA ARG A 115 2.85 -0.72 -17.28
C ARG A 115 4.35 -0.45 -17.25
N ALA A 116 4.87 0.32 -18.21
CA ALA A 116 6.28 0.68 -18.27
C ALA A 116 6.71 1.44 -17.00
N ALA A 117 5.89 2.38 -16.53
CA ALA A 117 6.17 3.10 -15.28
C ALA A 117 6.21 2.17 -14.06
N MET A 118 5.30 1.18 -13.97
CA MET A 118 5.31 0.17 -12.90
C MET A 118 6.59 -0.69 -12.93
N LEU A 119 7.02 -1.13 -14.13
CA LEU A 119 8.27 -1.87 -14.32
C LEU A 119 9.51 -1.03 -13.98
N HIS A 120 9.47 0.29 -14.21
CA HIS A 120 10.53 1.20 -13.83
C HIS A 120 10.56 1.50 -12.33
N ALA A 121 9.39 1.61 -11.68
CA ALA A 121 9.27 1.87 -10.24
C ALA A 121 9.91 0.75 -9.40
N GLY A 122 9.83 -0.50 -9.86
CA GLY A 122 10.52 -1.64 -9.22
C GLY A 122 12.05 -1.59 -9.24
N ASN A 123 12.66 -0.68 -10.03
CA ASN A 123 14.12 -0.45 -10.05
C ASN A 123 14.55 0.78 -9.23
N SER A 124 13.62 1.46 -8.55
CA SER A 124 14.01 2.50 -7.59
C SER A 124 14.63 1.80 -6.38
N PRO A 125 15.84 2.17 -5.92
CA PRO A 125 16.25 1.78 -4.59
C PRO A 125 15.14 2.28 -3.69
N ALA A 126 14.53 1.37 -2.93
CA ALA A 126 13.73 1.77 -1.79
C ALA A 126 14.55 2.84 -1.08
N LYS A 127 14.02 4.08 -1.02
CA LYS A 127 14.49 5.04 -0.03
C LYS A 127 14.07 4.42 1.30
N ASN A 128 14.83 3.45 1.76
CA ASN A 128 14.86 2.97 3.13
C ASN A 128 15.37 4.16 3.93
N GLY A 129 14.46 5.09 4.23
CA GLY A 129 14.67 6.17 5.18
C GLY A 129 14.73 5.67 6.63
N VAL A 130 15.06 4.40 6.85
CA VAL A 130 15.29 3.83 8.17
C VAL A 130 16.80 3.65 8.27
N ALA A 131 17.46 4.67 8.80
CA ALA A 131 18.84 4.56 9.27
C ALA A 131 18.93 3.37 10.25
N PRO A 132 20.01 2.57 10.21
CA PRO A 132 20.16 1.44 11.13
C PRO A 132 20.26 1.98 12.55
N ALA A 133 19.44 1.39 13.43
CA ALA A 133 19.36 1.71 14.84
C ALA A 133 20.75 1.67 15.49
N GLN A 134 21.25 2.84 15.91
CA GLN A 134 22.36 2.89 16.85
C GLN A 134 21.83 2.45 18.21
N SER A 135 22.50 1.45 18.77
CA SER A 135 22.29 1.01 20.14
C SER A 135 22.61 2.14 21.12
N GLY A 136 21.74 2.37 22.08
CA GLY A 136 22.09 3.06 23.32
C GLY A 136 21.40 4.40 23.53
N ASN A 137 20.54 4.41 24.54
CA ASN A 137 19.83 5.52 25.19
C ASN A 137 18.56 5.99 24.48
N SER A 138 17.49 6.05 25.27
CA SER A 138 16.12 6.33 24.85
C SER A 138 16.04 7.45 23.81
N PRO A 139 15.09 7.38 22.85
CA PRO A 139 14.90 8.44 21.88
C PRO A 139 14.74 9.78 22.62
N ALA A 140 15.63 10.72 22.33
CA ALA A 140 15.39 12.11 22.69
C ALA A 140 14.06 12.51 22.04
N ILE A 141 13.14 13.06 22.82
CA ILE A 141 11.86 13.57 22.29
C ILE A 141 12.23 14.64 21.25
N PRO A 142 11.80 14.52 19.98
CA PRO A 142 12.14 15.52 18.98
C PRO A 142 11.58 16.90 19.36
N ASP A 143 12.28 17.96 18.97
CA ASP A 143 11.79 19.33 19.18
C ASP A 143 10.39 19.50 18.59
N GLY A 144 9.46 20.06 19.39
CA GLY A 144 8.06 20.24 19.03
C GLY A 144 7.11 19.10 19.43
N TYR A 145 7.60 18.05 20.08
CA TYR A 145 6.78 16.97 20.61
C TYR A 145 6.61 17.08 22.14
N VAL A 146 5.41 16.78 22.63
CA VAL A 146 5.06 16.75 24.06
C VAL A 146 4.68 15.34 24.47
N LEU A 147 5.14 14.88 25.64
CA LEU A 147 4.72 13.59 26.20
C LEU A 147 3.30 13.70 26.77
N VAL A 148 2.43 12.83 26.29
CA VAL A 148 1.05 12.70 26.76
C VAL A 148 0.87 11.29 27.32
N PRO A 149 0.19 11.12 28.48
CA PRO A 149 -0.11 9.81 29.02
C PRO A 149 -0.80 8.91 27.99
N LYS A 150 -0.41 7.63 27.96
CA LYS A 150 -1.02 6.64 27.05
C LYS A 150 -2.51 6.40 27.33
N GLU A 151 -2.91 6.53 28.58
CA GLU A 151 -4.29 6.39 29.03
C GLU A 151 -4.85 7.75 29.45
N ALA A 152 -6.09 8.05 29.05
CA ALA A 152 -6.77 9.28 29.44
C ALA A 152 -7.04 9.24 30.95
N ARG A 153 -6.29 10.02 31.72
CA ARG A 153 -6.49 10.16 33.16
C ARG A 153 -7.63 11.11 33.46
N LYS A 154 -8.10 11.06 34.71
CA LYS A 154 -9.30 11.77 35.17
C LYS A 154 -9.32 13.25 34.80
N GLU A 155 -8.20 13.97 34.92
CA GLU A 155 -8.17 15.40 34.64
C GLU A 155 -8.33 15.72 33.13
N ILE A 156 -7.86 14.82 32.26
CA ILE A 156 -8.07 14.93 30.80
C ILE A 156 -9.54 14.70 30.49
N LEU A 157 -10.17 13.73 31.17
CA LEU A 157 -11.59 13.42 31.01
C LEU A 157 -12.48 14.54 31.55
N ASP A 158 -12.18 15.07 32.73
CA ASP A 158 -12.91 16.19 33.35
C ASP A 158 -12.82 17.45 32.45
N GLU A 159 -11.66 17.71 31.84
CA GLU A 159 -11.49 18.83 30.89
C GLU A 159 -12.22 18.56 29.57
N PHE A 160 -12.19 17.32 29.08
CA PHE A 160 -12.94 16.93 27.89
C PHE A 160 -14.45 17.12 28.10
N ASP A 161 -14.99 16.67 29.23
CA ASP A 161 -16.40 16.89 29.60
C ASP A 161 -16.71 18.39 29.74
N SER A 162 -15.80 19.18 30.31
CA SER A 162 -15.97 20.65 30.35
C SER A 162 -16.01 21.28 28.95
N ILE A 163 -15.25 20.79 27.98
CA ILE A 163 -15.28 21.29 26.59
C ILE A 163 -16.61 20.92 25.93
N ILE A 164 -17.16 19.73 26.21
CA ILE A 164 -18.46 19.30 25.70
C ILE A 164 -19.60 20.12 26.31
N ASP A 165 -19.56 20.36 27.62
CA ASP A 165 -20.65 21.01 28.35
C ASP A 165 -20.65 22.54 28.22
N TYR A 166 -19.46 23.15 28.18
CA TYR A 166 -19.30 24.61 28.23
C TYR A 166 -18.61 25.21 27.00
N GLY A 167 -18.08 24.38 26.10
CA GLY A 167 -17.40 24.81 24.90
C GLY A 167 -15.93 25.20 25.09
N ALA A 168 -15.23 25.34 23.96
CA ALA A 168 -13.92 25.95 23.82
C ALA A 168 -14.01 27.10 22.81
N GLU A 169 -13.06 28.03 22.83
CA GLU A 169 -13.10 29.19 21.92
C GLU A 169 -12.97 28.74 20.45
N ASP A 170 -12.10 27.76 20.19
CA ASP A 170 -11.95 27.06 18.91
C ASP A 170 -11.26 25.69 19.10
N SER A 171 -10.99 24.98 18.01
CA SER A 171 -10.34 23.66 18.03
C SER A 171 -8.89 23.69 18.53
N VAL A 172 -8.19 24.82 18.39
CA VAL A 172 -6.81 24.99 18.86
C VAL A 172 -6.82 25.21 20.37
N ASP A 173 -7.75 26.02 20.89
CA ASP A 173 -8.00 26.19 22.31
C ASP A 173 -8.37 24.86 22.99
N ALA A 174 -9.32 24.11 22.40
CA ALA A 174 -9.69 22.78 22.89
C ALA A 174 -8.47 21.85 22.98
N TRP A 175 -7.61 21.85 21.96
CA TRP A 175 -6.40 21.03 21.94
C TRP A 175 -5.37 21.46 22.99
N HIS A 176 -5.15 22.76 23.17
CA HIS A 176 -4.27 23.28 24.21
C HIS A 176 -4.77 22.98 25.62
N ARG A 177 -6.07 23.07 25.86
CA ARG A 177 -6.70 22.71 27.14
C ARG A 177 -6.50 21.24 27.48
N LEU A 178 -6.69 20.33 26.51
CA LEU A 178 -6.42 18.91 26.70
C LEU A 178 -4.94 18.60 26.95
N LEU A 179 -4.01 19.28 26.25
CA LEU A 179 -2.57 19.14 26.48
C LEU A 179 -2.13 19.71 27.84
N ALA A 180 -2.73 20.81 28.29
CA ALA A 180 -2.48 21.36 29.63
C ALA A 180 -3.03 20.46 30.72
N ALA A 181 -4.20 19.86 30.48
CA ALA A 181 -4.77 18.84 31.34
C ALA A 181 -3.97 17.53 31.26
N ALA A 182 -3.06 17.32 30.30
CA ALA A 182 -2.13 16.20 30.25
C ALA A 182 -0.86 16.50 31.09
N THR A 183 -0.84 16.21 32.40
CA THR A 183 0.39 16.25 33.24
C THR A 183 1.47 15.47 32.52
N GLN A 184 2.53 16.17 32.16
CA GLN A 184 3.63 15.60 31.41
C GLN A 184 4.40 14.65 32.31
N GLU A 185 4.63 13.42 31.83
CA GLU A 185 5.52 12.49 32.50
C GLU A 185 6.94 13.07 32.45
N VAL A 186 7.40 13.67 33.54
CA VAL A 186 8.81 14.06 33.69
C VAL A 186 9.59 12.77 33.87
N LYS A 187 10.45 12.46 32.91
CA LYS A 187 11.30 11.27 32.97
C LYS A 187 12.29 11.39 34.14
N PRO A 188 12.51 10.34 34.94
CA PRO A 188 13.61 10.30 35.92
C PRO A 188 14.99 10.30 35.24
#